data_AF-A0A259PKD6-F1
#
_entry.id   AF-A0A259PKD6-F1
#
_cell.length_a   1.000
_cell.length_b   1.000
_cell.length_c   1.000
_cell.angle_alpha   90.00
_cell.angle_beta   90.00
_cell.angle_gamma   90.00
#
_symmetry.space_group_name_H-M   'P 1'
#
loop_
_entity.id
_entity.type
_entity.pdbx_description
1 polymer ?
#
loop_
_entity_poly.entity_id
_entity_poly.type
_entity_poly.pdbx_seq_one_letter_code
_entity_poly.pdbx_strand_id
1 'polypeptide(L)'
;MSRPGWLQRALGGLPTPAKSRLADDEPPTPLARARVADYLRGRGYKFVVDEDGDLTGTWDGNRFWFLLLGEHQEILQVRGRWHRMLALENRPAVALTVNDWNRERIWPKAYLREVEGQLALYSE
;
A
#
# COMPACT_ATOMS: atom_id res chain seq x y z
N MET A 1 -27.71 9.45 -21.05
CA MET A 1 -26.61 8.90 -20.22
C MET A 1 -26.38 9.87 -19.05
N SER A 2 -26.51 9.41 -17.80
CA SER A 2 -26.35 10.27 -16.62
C SER A 2 -24.89 10.68 -16.45
N ARG A 3 -24.62 11.97 -16.21
CA ARG A 3 -23.27 12.48 -16.00
C ARG A 3 -22.71 11.93 -14.67
N PRO A 4 -21.43 11.57 -14.59
CA PRO A 4 -20.81 11.17 -13.33
C PRO A 4 -20.92 12.29 -12.29
N GLY A 5 -21.30 11.97 -11.05
CA GLY A 5 -21.53 12.97 -10.00
C GLY A 5 -20.31 13.85 -9.66
N TRP A 6 -19.09 13.41 -9.98
CA TRP A 6 -17.87 14.21 -9.80
C TRP A 6 -17.77 15.37 -10.80
N LEU A 7 -18.25 15.17 -12.04
CA LEU A 7 -18.32 16.21 -13.08
C LEU A 7 -19.36 17.28 -12.72
N GLN A 8 -20.49 16.90 -12.12
CA GLN A 8 -21.50 17.85 -11.64
C GLN A 8 -21.01 18.67 -10.43
N ARG A 9 -20.18 18.09 -9.55
CA ARG A 9 -19.56 18.81 -8.43
C ARG A 9 -18.54 19.85 -8.90
N ALA A 10 -17.72 19.52 -9.90
CA ALA A 10 -16.77 20.47 -10.47
C ALA A 10 -17.45 21.66 -11.16
N LEU A 11 -18.66 21.45 -11.68
CA LEU A 11 -19.48 22.49 -12.33
C LEU A 11 -20.46 23.18 -11.36
N GLY A 12 -20.31 22.98 -10.04
CA GLY A 12 -21.06 23.70 -9.00
C GLY A 12 -22.49 23.19 -8.73
N GLY A 13 -22.88 22.03 -9.27
CA GLY A 13 -24.26 21.54 -9.24
C GLY A 13 -24.64 20.63 -8.05
N LEU A 14 -23.69 20.20 -7.22
CA LEU A 14 -23.95 19.35 -6.04
C LEU A 14 -23.17 19.84 -4.83
N PRO A 15 -23.78 19.87 -3.63
CA PRO A 15 -23.05 20.17 -2.39
C PRO A 15 -21.94 19.14 -2.17
N THR A 16 -20.80 19.60 -1.64
CA THR A 16 -19.71 18.72 -1.19
C THR A 16 -20.29 17.74 -0.18
N PRO A 17 -20.10 16.42 -0.35
CA PRO A 17 -20.54 15.47 0.66
C PRO A 17 -19.90 15.86 1.99
N ALA A 18 -20.71 15.96 3.04
CA ALA A 18 -20.21 16.17 4.38
C ALA A 18 -19.15 15.10 4.64
N LYS A 19 -17.91 15.52 4.88
CA LYS A 19 -16.88 14.59 5.36
C LYS A 19 -17.47 13.97 6.63
N SER A 20 -17.77 12.68 6.57
CA SER A 20 -18.03 11.90 7.77
C SER A 20 -16.80 12.07 8.65
N ARG A 21 -16.88 12.97 9.64
CA ARG A 21 -16.02 12.94 10.81
C ARG A 21 -16.44 11.68 11.56
N LEU A 22 -15.95 10.52 11.12
CA LEU A 22 -15.51 9.58 12.14
C LEU A 22 -14.45 10.38 12.89
N ALA A 23 -14.84 10.83 14.06
CA ALA A 23 -13.99 11.61 14.91
C ALA A 23 -12.91 10.64 15.41
N ASP A 24 -11.84 10.49 14.64
CA ASP A 24 -10.54 10.15 15.22
C ASP A 24 -10.12 11.39 16.03
N ASP A 25 -10.80 11.61 17.15
CA ASP A 25 -10.52 12.67 18.13
C ASP A 25 -9.25 12.34 18.94
N GLU A 26 -8.64 11.19 18.69
CA GLU A 26 -7.35 10.84 19.28
C GLU A 26 -6.25 11.68 18.64
N PRO A 27 -5.48 12.46 19.43
CA PRO A 27 -4.35 13.20 18.89
C PRO A 27 -3.35 12.21 18.26
N PRO A 28 -2.72 12.57 17.11
CA PRO A 28 -1.72 11.71 16.51
C PRO A 28 -0.57 11.53 17.51
N THR A 29 -0.34 10.29 17.93
CA THR A 29 0.83 9.91 18.74
C THR A 29 1.99 9.51 17.83
N PRO A 30 3.24 9.49 18.32
CA PRO A 30 4.41 9.07 17.54
C PRO A 30 4.24 7.68 16.91
N LEU A 31 4.84 7.49 15.74
CA LEU A 31 4.91 6.17 15.11
C LEU A 31 5.67 5.20 16.02
N ALA A 32 5.14 4.00 16.19
CA ALA A 32 5.81 2.93 16.92
C ALA A 32 5.35 1.58 16.36
N ARG A 33 6.27 0.62 16.29
CA ARG A 33 5.97 -0.75 15.83
C ARG A 33 4.82 -1.38 16.61
N ALA A 34 4.78 -1.16 17.93
CA ALA A 34 3.71 -1.64 18.79
C ALA A 34 2.32 -1.14 18.34
N ARG A 35 2.21 0.13 17.92
CA ARG A 35 0.96 0.69 17.41
C ARG A 35 0.52 0.06 16.10
N VAL A 36 1.47 -0.21 15.19
CA VAL A 36 1.18 -0.93 13.93
C VAL A 36 0.72 -2.36 14.25
N ALA A 37 1.42 -3.05 15.15
CA ALA A 37 1.06 -4.38 15.62
C ALA A 37 -0.35 -4.42 16.25
N ASP A 38 -0.66 -3.48 17.14
CA ASP A 38 -1.97 -3.37 17.79
C ASP A 38 -3.08 -3.10 16.79
N TYR A 39 -2.84 -2.21 15.81
CA TYR A 39 -3.77 -1.98 14.72
C TYR A 39 -4.04 -3.26 13.92
N LEU A 40 -2.98 -3.99 13.51
CA LEU A 40 -3.11 -5.25 12.78
C LEU A 40 -3.88 -6.30 13.59
N ARG A 41 -3.58 -6.46 14.89
CA ARG A 41 -4.31 -7.38 15.77
C ARG A 41 -5.78 -6.98 15.91
N GLY A 42 -6.06 -5.70 16.11
CA GLY A 42 -7.43 -5.17 16.24
C GLY A 42 -8.27 -5.37 14.98
N ARG A 43 -7.63 -5.42 13.81
CA ARG A 43 -8.26 -5.76 12.53
C ARG A 43 -8.34 -7.27 12.25
N GLY A 44 -7.84 -8.11 13.16
CA GLY A 44 -7.82 -9.56 13.00
C GLY A 44 -6.73 -10.09 12.07
N TYR A 45 -5.80 -9.24 11.63
CA TYR A 45 -4.71 -9.64 10.75
C TYR A 45 -3.63 -10.41 11.51
N LYS A 46 -3.15 -11.49 10.90
CA LYS A 46 -2.04 -12.29 11.43
C LYS A 46 -0.72 -11.78 10.87
N PHE A 47 0.26 -11.61 11.74
CA PHE A 47 1.62 -11.22 11.39
C PHE A 47 2.60 -11.90 12.35
N VAL A 48 3.87 -11.88 11.95
CA VAL A 48 5.02 -12.30 12.74
C VAL A 48 6.02 -11.14 12.78
N VAL A 49 7.00 -11.24 13.67
CA VAL A 49 8.18 -10.37 13.68
C VAL A 49 9.31 -11.16 13.04
N ASP A 50 10.00 -10.60 12.04
CA ASP A 50 11.16 -11.24 11.43
C ASP A 50 12.46 -10.98 12.20
N GLU A 51 13.58 -11.49 11.68
CA GLU A 51 14.90 -11.43 12.32
C GLU A 51 15.41 -9.99 12.49
N ASP A 52 14.98 -9.08 11.61
CA ASP A 52 15.31 -7.66 11.66
C ASP A 52 14.38 -6.87 12.59
N GLY A 53 13.35 -7.53 13.15
CA GLY A 53 12.40 -6.91 14.06
C GLY A 53 11.24 -6.19 13.38
N ASP A 54 11.05 -6.41 12.07
CA ASP A 54 9.97 -5.85 11.27
C ASP A 54 8.71 -6.71 11.35
N LEU A 55 7.54 -6.06 11.24
CA LEU A 55 6.27 -6.80 11.19
C LEU A 55 6.04 -7.30 9.78
N THR A 56 5.70 -8.56 9.63
CA THR A 56 5.50 -9.17 8.32
C THR A 56 4.42 -10.22 8.36
N GLY A 57 3.73 -10.41 7.24
CA GLY A 57 2.67 -11.40 7.12
C GLY A 57 2.38 -11.75 5.68
N THR A 58 1.47 -12.71 5.51
CA THR A 58 1.05 -13.18 4.19
C THR A 58 -0.47 -13.10 4.09
N TRP A 59 -0.95 -12.39 3.05
CA TRP A 59 -2.37 -12.21 2.75
C TRP A 59 -2.60 -12.58 1.28
N ASP A 60 -3.54 -13.49 1.04
CA ASP A 60 -3.84 -14.03 -0.30
C ASP A 60 -2.58 -14.55 -1.04
N GLY A 61 -1.69 -15.18 -0.28
CA GLY A 61 -0.39 -15.68 -0.76
C GLY A 61 0.70 -14.61 -0.90
N ASN A 62 0.34 -13.33 -0.87
CA ASN A 62 1.28 -12.22 -1.07
C ASN A 62 1.89 -11.77 0.26
N ARG A 63 3.20 -11.56 0.26
CA ARG A 63 3.98 -11.18 1.45
C ARG A 63 3.92 -9.67 1.61
N PHE A 64 3.72 -9.18 2.84
CA PHE A 64 3.88 -7.77 3.17
C PHE A 64 4.82 -7.58 4.35
N TRP A 65 5.44 -6.40 4.39
CA TRP A 65 6.29 -5.91 5.47
C TRP A 65 5.84 -4.51 5.88
N PHE A 66 5.89 -4.23 7.18
CA PHE A 66 5.66 -2.93 7.76
C PHE A 66 6.97 -2.48 8.40
N LEU A 67 7.71 -1.68 7.66
CA LEU A 67 9.07 -1.25 7.99
C LEU A 67 8.99 0.12 8.66
N LEU A 68 9.69 0.29 9.79
CA LEU A 68 9.90 1.60 10.41
C LEU A 68 11.31 2.07 10.08
N LEU A 69 11.41 3.03 9.17
CA LEU A 69 12.64 3.57 8.60
C LEU A 69 12.96 4.95 9.21
N GLY A 70 14.17 5.45 8.93
CA GLY A 70 14.67 6.72 9.48
C GLY A 70 15.52 6.52 10.73
N GLU A 71 16.29 7.54 11.13
CA GLU A 71 17.16 7.48 12.31
C GLU A 71 16.37 7.31 13.62
N HIS A 72 15.12 7.74 13.63
CA HIS A 72 14.21 7.70 14.77
C HIS A 72 13.01 6.77 14.55
N GLN A 73 13.06 5.89 13.54
CA GLN A 73 11.95 4.99 13.20
C GLN A 73 10.64 5.75 12.88
N GLU A 74 10.76 6.93 12.29
CA GLU A 74 9.68 7.90 12.11
C GLU A 74 8.95 7.77 10.76
N ILE A 75 9.45 6.92 9.84
CA ILE A 75 8.86 6.70 8.52
C ILE A 75 8.26 5.29 8.44
N LEU A 76 6.95 5.19 8.26
CA LEU A 76 6.30 3.90 7.98
C LEU A 76 6.34 3.62 6.48
N GLN A 77 6.95 2.50 6.08
CA GLN A 77 6.83 1.94 4.75
C GLN A 77 6.03 0.64 4.81
N VAL A 78 4.98 0.52 4.00
CA VAL A 78 4.23 -0.72 3.82
C VAL A 78 4.61 -1.30 2.47
N ARG A 79 5.42 -2.35 2.48
CA ARG A 79 5.88 -3.00 1.25
C ARG A 79 5.12 -4.30 1.03
N GLY A 80 4.58 -4.50 -0.16
CA GLY A 80 4.02 -5.76 -0.63
C GLY A 80 4.90 -6.39 -1.70
N ARG A 81 4.91 -7.72 -1.75
CA ARG A 81 5.48 -8.49 -2.86
C ARG A 81 4.44 -9.48 -3.37
N TRP A 82 4.18 -9.42 -4.67
CA TRP A 82 3.36 -10.41 -5.34
C TRP A 82 4.04 -11.78 -5.27
N HIS A 83 3.28 -12.82 -4.91
CA HIS A 83 3.84 -14.15 -4.65
C HIS A 83 4.47 -14.82 -5.87
N ARG A 84 4.13 -14.36 -7.08
CA ARG A 84 4.63 -14.94 -8.32
C ARG A 84 5.90 -14.23 -8.79
N MET A 85 6.82 -15.05 -9.29
CA MET A 85 7.92 -14.59 -10.12
C MET A 85 7.49 -14.65 -11.58
N LEU A 86 7.91 -13.69 -12.37
CA LEU A 86 7.65 -13.63 -13.81
C LEU A 86 8.95 -13.87 -14.56
N ALA A 87 8.85 -14.52 -15.71
CA ALA A 87 10.01 -14.73 -16.57
C ALA A 87 10.54 -13.40 -17.12
N LEU A 88 11.86 -13.31 -17.32
CA LEU A 88 12.56 -12.06 -17.62
C LEU A 88 12.11 -11.43 -18.94
N GLU A 89 11.77 -12.26 -19.92
CA GLU A 89 11.23 -11.89 -21.23
C GLU A 89 9.91 -11.10 -21.13
N ASN A 90 9.16 -11.25 -20.04
CA ASN A 90 7.91 -10.51 -19.83
C ASN A 90 8.13 -9.07 -19.36
N ARG A 91 9.39 -8.67 -19.05
CA ARG A 91 9.71 -7.33 -18.52
C ARG A 91 9.06 -6.18 -19.29
N PRO A 92 9.10 -6.13 -20.64
CA PRO A 92 8.52 -4.99 -21.37
C PRO A 92 7.01 -4.88 -21.17
N ALA A 93 6.28 -5.99 -21.26
CA ALA A 93 4.83 -6.01 -21.11
C ALA A 93 4.41 -5.63 -19.68
N VAL A 94 5.07 -6.22 -18.67
CA VAL A 94 4.73 -5.97 -17.26
C VAL A 94 5.12 -4.54 -16.86
N ALA A 95 6.22 -4.00 -17.37
CA ALA A 95 6.61 -2.62 -17.13
C ALA A 95 5.57 -1.61 -17.65
N LEU A 96 4.96 -1.88 -18.81
CA LEU A 96 3.86 -1.05 -19.32
C LEU A 96 2.65 -1.10 -18.38
N THR A 97 2.23 -2.29 -17.93
CA THR A 97 1.14 -2.44 -16.97
C THR A 97 1.42 -1.71 -15.65
N VAL A 98 2.65 -1.80 -15.14
CA VAL A 98 3.08 -1.08 -13.92
C VAL A 98 3.06 0.44 -14.13
N ASN A 99 3.49 0.92 -15.30
CA ASN A 99 3.44 2.34 -15.63
C ASN A 99 2.01 2.87 -15.71
N ASP A 100 1.11 2.11 -16.34
CA ASP A 100 -0.31 2.48 -16.41
C ASP A 100 -0.94 2.50 -15.02
N TRP A 101 -0.65 1.49 -14.18
CA TRP A 101 -1.07 1.47 -12.79
C TRP A 101 -0.62 2.72 -12.02
N ASN A 102 0.68 3.03 -12.07
CA ASN A 102 1.27 4.17 -11.35
C ASN A 102 0.82 5.52 -11.91
N ARG A 103 0.37 5.58 -13.18
CA ARG A 103 -0.19 6.79 -13.79
C ARG A 103 -1.62 7.03 -13.35
N GLU A 104 -2.41 5.97 -13.25
CA GLU A 104 -3.86 6.04 -12.99
C GLU A 104 -4.20 6.06 -11.49
N ARG A 105 -3.29 5.59 -10.63
CA ARG A 105 -3.52 5.44 -9.19
C ARG A 105 -2.43 6.12 -8.40
N ILE A 106 -2.82 6.80 -7.34
CA ILE A 106 -1.90 7.53 -6.46
C ILE A 106 -1.10 6.54 -5.58
N TRP A 107 -1.74 5.46 -5.11
CA TRP A 107 -1.11 4.40 -4.32
C TRP A 107 -1.81 3.05 -4.51
N PRO A 108 -1.12 1.94 -4.19
CA PRO A 108 0.33 1.84 -3.95
C PRO A 108 1.13 2.07 -5.25
N LYS A 109 2.39 2.50 -5.13
CA LYS A 109 3.34 2.52 -6.25
C LYS A 109 3.78 1.08 -6.50
N ALA A 110 3.73 0.61 -7.75
CA ALA A 110 4.25 -0.69 -8.14
C ALA A 110 5.59 -0.59 -8.88
N TYR A 111 6.44 -1.59 -8.76
CA TYR A 111 7.71 -1.69 -9.49
C TYR A 111 8.20 -3.13 -9.61
N LEU A 112 9.10 -3.35 -10.58
CA LEU A 112 9.74 -4.65 -10.82
C LEU A 112 11.16 -4.65 -10.29
N ARG A 113 11.58 -5.77 -9.69
CA ARG A 113 12.96 -6.04 -9.32
C ARG A 113 13.38 -7.38 -9.90
N GLU A 114 14.61 -7.47 -10.38
CA GLU A 114 15.19 -8.76 -10.75
C GLU A 114 15.71 -9.48 -9.52
N VAL A 115 15.33 -10.74 -9.37
CA VAL A 115 15.78 -11.63 -8.31
C VAL A 115 16.03 -13.00 -8.95
N GLU A 116 17.26 -13.49 -8.86
CA GLU A 116 17.64 -14.84 -9.33
C GLU A 116 17.25 -15.12 -10.80
N GLY A 117 17.44 -14.13 -11.69
CA GLY A 117 17.11 -14.28 -13.12
C GLY A 117 15.62 -14.22 -13.45
N GLN A 118 14.77 -13.89 -12.48
CA GLN A 118 13.33 -13.70 -12.65
C GLN A 118 12.90 -12.31 -12.17
N LEU A 119 11.68 -11.92 -12.51
CA LEU A 119 11.09 -10.65 -12.10
C LEU A 119 10.16 -10.85 -10.90
N ALA A 120 10.43 -10.11 -9.83
CA ALA A 120 9.52 -9.93 -8.71
C ALA A 120 8.77 -8.60 -8.85
N LEU A 121 7.46 -8.60 -8.58
CA LEU A 121 6.65 -7.40 -8.53
C LEU A 121 6.46 -6.97 -7.07
N TYR A 122 6.82 -5.72 -6.79
CA TYR A 122 6.67 -5.09 -5.48
C TYR A 122 5.70 -3.93 -5.56
N SER A 123 5.17 -3.57 -4.40
CA SER A 123 4.38 -2.37 -4.19
C SER A 123 4.75 -1.68 -2.88
N GLU A 124 4.75 -0.36 -2.82
CA GLU A 124 4.93 0.42 -1.58
C GLU A 124 4.25 1.79 -1.62
#